data_AF-A0A223SCK3-F1
#
_entry.id   AF-A0A223SCK3-F1
#
_cell.length_a   1.000
_cell.length_b   1.000
_cell.length_c   1.000
_cell.angle_alpha   90.00
_cell.angle_beta   90.00
_cell.angle_gamma   90.00
#
_symmetry.space_group_name_H-M   'P 1'
#
loop_
_entity.id
_entity.type
_entity.pdbx_description
1 polymer ?
#
loop_
_entity_poly.entity_id
_entity_poly.type
_entity_poly.pdbx_seq_one_letter_code
_entity_poly.pdbx_strand_id
1 'polypeptide(L)'
;MRGRSIKAVRWFRGYLVVLGVLAVGLIVGVEALYPDGWQRFVTTGIGFYLMALAAQWAERQSALPAGGRRRVLIAGAIWFLLYLVGIGPLVRWQYEHSLLMWTAAATVMALPFFVAAIWKVRA
;
A
#
# COMPACT_ATOMS: atom_id res chain seq x y z
N MET A 1 21.56 -22.60 7.28
CA MET A 1 20.57 -22.00 6.34
C MET A 1 19.31 -21.43 7.04
N ARG A 2 18.85 -21.95 8.18
CA ARG A 2 17.62 -21.49 8.88
C ARG A 2 17.62 -20.01 9.34
N GLY A 3 18.75 -19.47 9.79
CA GLY A 3 18.82 -18.08 10.29
C GLY A 3 18.68 -16.98 9.21
N ARG A 4 19.00 -17.30 7.94
CA ARG A 4 18.91 -16.35 6.82
C ARG A 4 17.45 -16.11 6.42
N SER A 5 16.59 -17.13 6.52
CA SER A 5 15.15 -17.04 6.24
C SER A 5 14.40 -16.17 7.28
N ILE A 6 14.70 -16.30 8.58
CA ILE A 6 14.02 -15.52 9.63
C ILE A 6 14.30 -14.01 9.48
N LYS A 7 15.54 -13.63 9.17
CA LYS A 7 15.90 -12.22 8.95
C LYS A 7 15.19 -11.63 7.74
N ALA A 8 15.09 -12.38 6.63
CA ALA A 8 14.36 -11.97 5.43
C ALA A 8 12.85 -11.79 5.72
N VAL A 9 12.25 -12.69 6.49
CA VAL A 9 10.85 -12.56 6.92
C VAL A 9 10.64 -11.31 7.77
N ARG A 10 11.49 -11.06 8.78
CA ARG A 10 11.37 -9.87 9.65
C ARG A 10 11.54 -8.58 8.84
N TRP A 11 12.51 -8.54 7.92
CA TRP A 11 12.70 -7.40 7.04
C TRP A 11 11.47 -7.17 6.15
N PHE A 12 10.93 -8.24 5.54
CA PHE A 12 9.74 -8.14 4.69
C PHE A 12 8.50 -7.65 5.44
N ARG A 13 8.32 -8.06 6.71
CA ARG A 13 7.26 -7.51 7.56
C ARG A 13 7.42 -6.00 7.75
N GLY A 14 8.63 -5.55 8.07
CA GLY A 14 8.93 -4.11 8.19
C GLY A 14 8.69 -3.38 6.88
N TYR A 15 9.11 -3.95 5.75
CA TYR A 15 8.86 -3.42 4.41
C TYR A 15 7.36 -3.21 4.12
N LEU A 16 6.51 -4.19 4.46
CA LEU A 16 5.05 -4.06 4.30
C LEU A 16 4.44 -2.99 5.20
N VAL A 17 4.92 -2.86 6.44
CA VAL A 17 4.49 -1.77 7.34
C VAL A 17 4.84 -0.41 6.76
N VAL A 18 6.07 -0.25 6.25
CA VAL A 18 6.51 0.98 5.58
C VAL A 18 5.66 1.27 4.35
N LEU A 19 5.36 0.26 3.52
CA LEU A 19 4.47 0.44 2.38
C LEU A 19 3.08 0.90 2.80
N GLY A 20 2.52 0.34 3.87
CA GLY A 20 1.23 0.79 4.42
C GLY A 20 1.26 2.26 4.83
N VAL A 21 2.29 2.70 5.54
CA VAL A 21 2.46 4.11 5.94
C VAL A 21 2.63 5.03 4.72
N LEU A 22 3.43 4.63 3.74
CA LEU A 22 3.60 5.39 2.49
C LEU A 22 2.29 5.46 1.70
N ALA A 23 1.50 4.39 1.69
CA ALA A 23 0.20 4.35 1.03
C ALA A 23 -0.81 5.31 1.69
N VAL A 24 -0.78 5.43 3.03
CA VAL A 24 -1.56 6.44 3.75
C VAL A 24 -1.13 7.85 3.35
N GLY A 25 0.19 8.13 3.44
CA GLY A 25 0.74 9.44 3.10
C GLY A 25 0.46 9.84 1.66
N LEU A 26 0.51 8.88 0.72
CA LEU A 26 0.19 9.12 -0.67
C LEU A 26 -1.27 9.54 -0.86
N ILE A 27 -2.25 8.85 -0.27
CA ILE A 27 -3.66 9.23 -0.38
C ILE A 27 -3.89 10.60 0.24
N VAL A 28 -3.43 10.82 1.47
CA VAL A 28 -3.62 12.10 2.18
C VAL A 28 -2.98 13.24 1.39
N GLY A 29 -1.75 13.05 0.90
CA GLY A 29 -1.06 14.06 0.09
C GLY A 29 -1.76 14.33 -1.24
N VAL A 30 -2.25 13.29 -1.91
CA VAL A 30 -3.00 13.44 -3.17
C VAL A 30 -4.30 14.21 -2.95
N GLU A 31 -5.08 13.90 -1.92
CA GLU A 31 -6.34 14.61 -1.66
C GLU A 31 -6.11 16.03 -1.11
N ALA A 32 -4.96 16.29 -0.47
CA ALA A 32 -4.57 17.63 -0.04
C ALA A 32 -4.12 18.52 -1.21
N LEU A 33 -3.39 17.96 -2.19
CA LEU A 33 -2.79 18.73 -3.29
C LEU A 33 -3.66 18.76 -4.54
N TYR A 34 -4.43 17.68 -4.78
CA TYR A 34 -5.26 17.46 -5.97
C TYR A 34 -6.66 16.97 -5.55
N PRO A 35 -7.43 17.79 -4.83
CA PRO A 35 -8.77 17.41 -4.38
C PRO A 35 -9.69 17.02 -5.55
N ASP A 36 -9.52 17.71 -6.68
CA ASP A 36 -10.29 17.51 -7.91
C ASP A 36 -9.38 17.28 -9.12
N GLY A 37 -9.89 16.51 -10.08
CA GLY A 37 -9.25 16.35 -11.39
C GLY A 37 -8.53 15.03 -11.64
N TRP A 38 -7.99 14.91 -12.86
CA TRP A 38 -7.37 13.70 -13.37
C TRP A 38 -6.00 13.40 -12.73
N GLN A 39 -5.31 14.43 -12.24
CA GLN A 39 -3.99 14.35 -11.60
C GLN A 39 -3.97 13.38 -10.42
N ARG A 40 -5.09 13.28 -9.73
CA ARG A 40 -5.32 12.33 -8.64
C ARG A 40 -5.14 10.88 -9.08
N PHE A 41 -5.83 10.48 -10.15
CA PHE A 41 -5.76 9.12 -10.67
C PHE A 41 -4.36 8.80 -11.19
N VAL A 42 -3.73 9.77 -11.86
CA VAL A 42 -2.35 9.64 -12.35
C VAL A 42 -1.38 9.46 -11.20
N THR A 43 -1.44 10.31 -10.17
CA THR A 43 -0.51 10.26 -9.02
C THR A 43 -0.66 8.96 -8.24
N THR A 44 -1.90 8.56 -7.91
CA THR A 44 -2.13 7.30 -7.19
C THR A 44 -1.75 6.08 -8.05
N GLY A 45 -2.01 6.13 -9.37
CA GLY A 45 -1.61 5.08 -10.31
C GLY A 45 -0.08 4.94 -10.45
N ILE A 46 0.64 6.07 -10.53
CA ILE A 46 2.12 6.10 -10.48
C ILE A 46 2.60 5.52 -9.15
N GLY A 47 2.00 5.90 -8.04
CA GLY A 47 2.33 5.35 -6.72
C GLY A 47 2.20 3.83 -6.67
N PHE A 48 1.08 3.28 -7.14
CA PHE A 48 0.88 1.84 -7.26
C PHE A 48 1.96 1.18 -8.16
N TYR A 49 2.23 1.77 -9.31
CA TYR A 49 3.23 1.26 -10.25
C TYR A 49 4.64 1.23 -9.63
N LEU A 50 5.04 2.28 -8.92
CA LEU A 50 6.31 2.34 -8.21
C LEU A 50 6.41 1.27 -7.11
N MET A 51 5.33 1.01 -6.37
CA MET A 51 5.29 -0.10 -5.40
C MET A 51 5.48 -1.46 -6.08
N ALA A 52 4.85 -1.68 -7.24
CA ALA A 52 5.00 -2.91 -8.01
C ALA A 52 6.44 -3.09 -8.53
N LEU A 53 7.07 -2.02 -9.04
CA LEU A 53 8.47 -2.03 -9.45
C LEU A 53 9.42 -2.30 -8.27
N ALA A 54 9.17 -1.67 -7.12
CA ALA A 54 9.95 -1.89 -5.90
C ALA A 54 9.86 -3.36 -5.43
N ALA A 55 8.66 -3.95 -5.49
CA ALA A 55 8.46 -5.36 -5.18
C ALA A 55 9.20 -6.29 -6.17
N GLN A 56 9.16 -5.97 -7.46
CA GLN A 56 9.88 -6.71 -8.49
C GLN A 56 11.40 -6.60 -8.31
N TRP A 57 11.90 -5.42 -7.99
CA TRP A 57 13.32 -5.21 -7.69
C TRP A 57 13.75 -6.00 -6.45
N ALA A 58 12.98 -5.95 -5.36
CA ALA A 58 13.27 -6.69 -4.13
C ALA A 58 13.23 -8.21 -4.34
N GLU A 59 12.35 -8.71 -5.22
CA GLU A 59 12.33 -10.12 -5.64
C GLU A 59 13.63 -10.52 -6.34
N ARG A 60 14.09 -9.72 -7.32
CA ARG A 60 15.34 -9.97 -8.05
C ARG A 60 16.57 -9.99 -7.15
N GLN A 61 16.57 -9.19 -6.08
CA GLN A 61 17.65 -9.15 -5.10
C GLN A 61 17.56 -10.29 -4.06
N SER A 62 16.62 -11.24 -4.20
CA SER A 62 16.35 -12.27 -3.19
C SER A 62 16.08 -11.70 -1.79
N ALA A 63 15.61 -10.46 -1.70
CA ALA A 63 15.28 -9.79 -0.45
C ALA A 63 13.88 -10.16 0.05
N LEU A 64 13.04 -10.70 -0.82
CA LEU A 64 11.69 -11.16 -0.50
C LEU A 64 11.65 -12.65 -0.13
N PRO A 65 10.83 -13.05 0.85
CA PRO A 65 10.49 -14.45 1.07
C PRO A 65 9.66 -14.99 -0.10
N ALA A 66 9.55 -16.31 -0.20
CA ALA A 66 8.77 -16.97 -1.24
C ALA A 66 7.32 -16.42 -1.29
N GLY A 67 6.91 -15.94 -2.47
CA GLY A 67 5.59 -15.33 -2.70
C GLY A 67 5.42 -13.92 -2.12
N GLY A 68 6.49 -13.29 -1.62
CA GLY A 68 6.47 -11.92 -1.10
C GLY A 68 5.96 -10.90 -2.12
N ARG A 69 6.43 -10.99 -3.38
CA ARG A 69 5.96 -10.10 -4.46
C ARG A 69 4.45 -10.21 -4.67
N ARG A 70 3.93 -11.44 -4.74
CA ARG A 70 2.48 -11.67 -4.91
C ARG A 70 1.68 -11.02 -3.78
N ARG A 71 2.16 -11.08 -2.54
CA ARG A 71 1.50 -10.42 -1.40
C ARG A 71 1.48 -8.90 -1.55
N VAL A 72 2.60 -8.29 -1.96
CA VAL A 72 2.67 -6.84 -2.20
C VAL A 72 1.71 -6.42 -3.31
N LEU A 73 1.67 -7.16 -4.42
CA LEU A 73 0.79 -6.87 -5.54
C LEU A 73 -0.69 -7.00 -5.16
N ILE A 74 -1.06 -8.05 -4.42
CA ILE A 74 -2.44 -8.23 -3.93
C ILE A 74 -2.82 -7.10 -2.98
N ALA A 75 -1.96 -6.79 -2.00
CA ALA A 75 -2.22 -5.72 -1.04
C ALA A 75 -2.35 -4.35 -1.74
N GLY A 76 -1.45 -4.05 -2.68
CA GLY A 76 -1.50 -2.84 -3.48
C GLY A 76 -2.73 -2.78 -4.38
N ALA A 77 -3.14 -3.89 -5.00
CA ALA A 77 -4.34 -3.92 -5.83
C ALA A 77 -5.61 -3.68 -5.01
N ILE A 78 -5.73 -4.30 -3.83
CA ILE A 78 -6.85 -4.07 -2.91
C ILE A 78 -6.86 -2.61 -2.47
N TRP A 79 -5.72 -2.07 -2.03
CA TRP A 79 -5.59 -0.67 -1.64
C TRP A 79 -6.01 0.28 -2.76
N PHE A 80 -5.53 0.05 -3.98
CA PHE A 80 -5.84 0.89 -5.15
C PHE A 80 -7.32 0.82 -5.52
N LEU A 81 -7.92 -0.38 -5.49
CA LEU A 81 -9.35 -0.57 -5.76
C LEU A 81 -10.23 0.07 -4.67
N LEU A 82 -9.88 -0.10 -3.40
CA LEU A 82 -10.59 0.57 -2.30
C LEU A 82 -10.59 2.08 -2.50
N TYR A 83 -9.46 2.64 -2.92
CA TYR A 83 -9.38 4.07 -3.20
C TYR A 83 -10.19 4.49 -4.44
N LEU A 84 -10.13 3.73 -5.53
CA LEU A 84 -10.70 4.15 -6.80
C LEU A 84 -12.21 3.94 -6.88
N VAL A 85 -12.71 2.79 -6.38
CA VAL A 85 -14.12 2.38 -6.54
C VAL A 85 -14.89 2.26 -5.23
N GLY A 86 -14.22 2.12 -4.09
CA GLY A 86 -14.87 1.83 -2.80
C GLY A 86 -14.94 3.05 -1.88
N ILE A 87 -13.97 3.12 -0.98
CA ILE A 87 -13.87 4.11 0.10
C ILE A 87 -13.66 5.52 -0.47
N GLY A 88 -12.83 5.69 -1.50
CA GLY A 88 -12.54 7.03 -2.03
C GLY A 88 -13.79 7.78 -2.54
N PRO A 89 -14.62 7.22 -3.43
CA PRO A 89 -15.89 7.83 -3.83
C PRO A 89 -16.83 8.11 -2.64
N LEU A 90 -16.91 7.19 -1.68
CA LEU A 90 -17.77 7.34 -0.51
C LEU A 90 -17.34 8.52 0.37
N VAL A 91 -16.04 8.65 0.65
CA VAL A 91 -15.50 9.73 1.49
C VAL A 91 -15.68 11.08 0.82
N ARG A 92 -15.49 11.16 -0.51
CA ARG A 92 -15.78 12.40 -1.27
C ARG A 92 -17.24 12.79 -1.20
N TRP A 93 -18.14 11.81 -1.34
CA TRP A 93 -19.57 12.07 -1.32
C TRP A 93 -20.07 12.58 0.04
N GLN A 94 -19.51 12.07 1.15
CA GLN A 94 -19.96 12.38 2.51
C GLN A 94 -19.19 13.52 3.18
N TYR A 95 -17.89 13.65 2.87
CA TYR A 95 -16.96 14.49 3.63
C TYR A 95 -16.11 15.40 2.74
N GLU A 96 -16.36 15.41 1.43
CA GLU A 96 -15.70 16.25 0.43
C GLU A 96 -14.17 16.26 0.60
N HIS A 97 -13.64 17.35 1.16
CA HIS A 97 -12.20 17.61 1.32
C HIS A 97 -11.71 17.53 2.77
N SER A 98 -12.50 16.95 3.69
CA SER A 98 -12.08 16.80 5.09
C SER A 98 -10.83 15.90 5.20
N LEU A 99 -9.67 16.53 5.42
CA LEU A 99 -8.39 15.83 5.55
C LEU A 99 -8.37 14.83 6.71
N LEU A 100 -9.12 15.10 7.79
CA LEU A 100 -9.23 14.18 8.91
C LEU A 100 -9.95 12.89 8.49
N MET A 101 -11.04 12.99 7.74
CA MET A 101 -11.77 11.84 7.22
C MET A 101 -10.95 11.09 6.17
N TRP A 102 -10.23 11.80 5.32
CA TRP A 102 -9.30 11.20 4.38
C TRP A 102 -8.14 10.47 5.06
N THR A 103 -7.61 10.99 6.16
CA THR A 103 -6.57 10.32 6.93
C THR A 103 -7.08 9.02 7.57
N ALA A 104 -8.27 9.06 8.16
CA ALA A 104 -8.92 7.88 8.71
C ALA A 104 -9.20 6.83 7.62
N ALA A 105 -9.78 7.26 6.49
CA ALA A 105 -10.07 6.41 5.35
C ALA A 105 -8.80 5.80 4.73
N ALA A 106 -7.75 6.60 4.54
CA ALA A 106 -6.46 6.15 4.05
C ALA A 106 -5.84 5.08 4.95
N THR A 107 -5.95 5.25 6.27
CA THR A 107 -5.50 4.26 7.25
C THR A 107 -6.25 2.94 7.11
N VAL A 108 -7.58 2.98 6.92
CA VAL A 108 -8.40 1.79 6.66
C VAL A 108 -8.01 1.13 5.33
N MET A 109 -7.82 1.92 4.26
CA MET A 109 -7.42 1.41 2.95
C MET A 109 -6.04 0.74 2.95
N ALA A 110 -5.15 1.14 3.86
CA ALA A 110 -3.80 0.58 4.01
C ALA A 110 -3.78 -0.75 4.80
N LEU A 111 -4.89 -1.18 5.41
CA LEU A 111 -4.98 -2.43 6.16
C LEU A 111 -4.45 -3.67 5.43
N PRO A 112 -4.65 -3.87 4.11
CA PRO A 112 -4.11 -5.03 3.40
C PRO A 112 -2.58 -5.18 3.55
N PHE A 113 -1.83 -4.08 3.65
CA PHE A 113 -0.39 -4.11 3.87
C PHE A 113 -0.04 -4.57 5.28
N PHE A 114 -0.72 -4.04 6.30
CA PHE A 114 -0.51 -4.42 7.70
C PHE A 114 -0.93 -5.87 7.96
N VAL A 115 -2.06 -6.30 7.40
CA VAL A 115 -2.53 -7.69 7.45
C VAL A 115 -1.50 -8.60 6.79
N ALA A 116 -1.01 -8.25 5.60
CA ALA A 116 0.03 -9.03 4.92
C ALA A 116 1.34 -9.12 5.72
N ALA A 117 1.66 -8.11 6.54
CA ALA A 117 2.84 -8.09 7.40
C ALA A 117 2.71 -9.08 8.58
N ILE A 118 1.51 -9.21 9.15
CA ILE A 118 1.28 -10.05 10.33
C ILE A 118 1.00 -11.51 9.92
N TRP A 119 0.36 -11.73 8.77
CA TRP A 119 -0.06 -13.05 8.34
C TRP A 119 1.14 -13.97 8.07
N LYS A 120 1.08 -15.23 8.54
CA LYS A 120 2.20 -16.20 8.50
C LYS A 120 2.86 -16.21 7.11
N VAL A 121 4.08 -15.67 7.05
CA VAL A 121 4.98 -15.82 5.91
C VAL A 121 5.63 -17.18 6.07
N ARG A 122 5.39 -18.11 5.14
CA ARG A 122 6.12 -19.38 5.14
C ARG A 122 7.57 -19.08 4.77
N ALA A 123 8.47 -19.48 5.66
CA ALA A 123 9.91 -19.28 5.65
C ALA A 123 10.62 -20.23 4.66
#